data_AF-A0A5M8SXB6-F1
#
_entry.id   AF-A0A5M8SXB6-F1
#
_cell.length_a   1.000
_cell.length_b   1.000
_cell.length_c   1.000
_cell.angle_alpha   90.00
_cell.angle_beta   90.00
_cell.angle_gamma   90.00
#
_symmetry.space_group_name_H-M   'P 1'
#
loop_
_entity.id
_entity.type
_entity.pdbx_description
1 polymer ?
#
loop_
_entity_poly.entity_id
_entity_poly.type
_entity_poly.pdbx_seq_one_letter_code
_entity_poly.pdbx_strand_id
1 'polypeptide(L)'
;MDREIESAPKAPEPAIEETGDVGTGGDRIRCPYCKWSPAAHDRWTCDCRHSWNTFDTGGVCPKCLLQWMHTQCPNCLQWSAHSAWYPQD
;
A
#
# COMPACT_ATOMS: atom_id res chain seq x y z
N MET A 1 -23.73 -23.32 49.21
CA MET A 1 -22.37 -22.82 49.38
C MET A 1 -21.46 -24.03 49.28
N ASP A 2 -20.85 -24.41 48.17
CA ASP A 2 -20.74 -23.88 46.82
C ASP A 2 -20.53 -25.12 45.94
N ARG A 3 -21.22 -25.19 44.81
CA ARG A 3 -20.85 -26.11 43.73
C ARG A 3 -19.55 -25.55 43.13
N GLU A 4 -18.84 -26.38 42.38
CA GLU A 4 -17.99 -26.04 41.22
C GLU A 4 -16.62 -26.73 41.27
N ILE A 5 -16.02 -27.27 40.20
CA ILE A 5 -16.41 -27.58 38.81
C ILE A 5 -15.35 -28.59 38.33
N GLU A 6 -15.78 -29.49 37.46
CA GLU A 6 -15.04 -30.56 36.79
C GLU A 6 -13.76 -30.14 36.02
N SER A 7 -12.92 -31.16 35.83
CA SER A 7 -11.81 -31.25 34.87
C SER A 7 -12.22 -30.90 33.43
N ALA A 8 -11.32 -30.23 32.69
CA ALA A 8 -10.71 -30.78 31.48
C ALA A 8 -9.64 -29.84 30.88
N PRO A 9 -8.51 -30.37 30.38
CA PRO A 9 -7.43 -29.57 29.81
C PRO A 9 -7.57 -29.31 28.30
N LYS A 10 -7.15 -28.09 27.91
CA LYS A 10 -6.51 -27.64 26.66
C LYS A 10 -7.05 -28.17 25.32
N ALA A 11 -7.85 -27.34 24.67
CA ALA A 11 -7.96 -27.34 23.21
C ALA A 11 -6.73 -26.61 22.60
N PRO A 12 -6.07 -27.13 21.56
CA PRO A 12 -5.09 -26.37 20.79
C PRO A 12 -5.83 -25.32 19.94
N GLU A 13 -5.46 -24.06 20.13
CA GLU A 13 -5.92 -22.94 19.31
C GLU A 13 -5.51 -23.18 17.84
N PRO A 14 -6.40 -23.00 16.87
CA PRO A 14 -6.07 -23.19 15.47
C PRO A 14 -5.09 -22.11 15.01
N ALA A 15 -3.97 -22.53 14.44
CA ALA A 15 -3.07 -21.67 13.68
C ALA A 15 -3.86 -21.08 12.50
N ILE A 16 -4.20 -19.81 12.58
CA ILE A 16 -4.66 -19.05 11.42
C ILE A 16 -3.43 -18.76 10.55
N GLU A 17 -3.10 -19.69 9.66
CA GLU A 17 -2.26 -19.41 8.50
C GLU A 17 -3.07 -18.48 7.56
N GLU A 18 -2.96 -17.18 7.79
CA GLU A 18 -3.52 -16.15 6.91
C GLU A 18 -2.67 -16.09 5.63
N THR A 19 -2.95 -17.02 4.72
CA THR A 19 -2.52 -16.94 3.32
C THR A 19 -3.67 -16.34 2.50
N GLY A 20 -3.61 -15.03 2.33
CA GLY A 20 -4.44 -14.25 1.41
C GLY A 20 -3.82 -12.86 1.33
N ASP A 21 -3.23 -12.46 0.22
CA ASP A 21 -3.99 -12.04 -0.94
C ASP A 21 -3.16 -12.17 -2.23
N VAL A 22 -3.72 -12.85 -3.22
CA VAL A 22 -3.26 -12.78 -4.62
C VAL A 22 -3.65 -11.41 -5.15
N GLY A 23 -2.82 -10.41 -4.86
CA GLY A 23 -2.87 -9.11 -5.50
C GLY A 23 -2.33 -9.19 -6.92
N THR A 24 -3.11 -9.79 -7.83
CA THR A 24 -2.87 -9.68 -9.29
C THR A 24 -3.07 -8.21 -9.69
N GLY A 25 -2.00 -7.41 -9.65
CA GLY A 25 -2.06 -6.00 -10.01
C GLY A 25 -0.84 -5.15 -9.66
N GLY A 26 0.07 -5.65 -8.81
CA GLY A 26 1.25 -4.90 -8.36
C GLY A 26 2.30 -4.60 -9.43
N ASP A 27 2.28 -5.30 -10.57
CA ASP A 27 3.32 -5.18 -11.60
C ASP A 27 3.08 -4.07 -12.63
N ARG A 28 1.94 -3.35 -12.57
CA ARG A 28 1.62 -2.35 -13.59
C ARG A 28 2.34 -1.03 -13.34
N ILE A 29 2.40 -0.55 -12.11
CA ILE A 29 2.88 0.81 -11.84
C ILE A 29 4.41 0.82 -11.84
N ARG A 30 5.04 1.57 -12.75
CA ARG A 30 6.50 1.63 -12.86
C ARG A 30 6.99 3.01 -13.25
N CYS A 31 8.12 3.41 -12.70
CA CYS A 31 8.81 4.63 -13.12
C CYS A 31 9.13 4.54 -14.62
N PRO A 32 8.74 5.54 -15.44
CA PRO A 32 8.97 5.48 -16.88
C PRO A 32 10.46 5.45 -17.24
N TYR A 33 11.32 6.00 -16.38
CA TYR A 33 12.76 6.13 -16.60
C TYR A 33 13.57 4.91 -16.14
N CYS A 34 13.40 4.46 -14.89
CA CYS A 34 14.25 3.40 -14.30
C CYS A 34 13.50 2.10 -14.03
N LYS A 35 12.21 2.03 -14.35
CA LYS A 35 11.34 0.85 -14.18
C LYS A 35 11.14 0.38 -12.73
N TRP A 36 11.63 1.16 -11.75
CA TRP A 36 11.33 0.95 -10.34
C TRP A 36 9.81 0.93 -10.11
N SER A 37 9.34 -0.02 -9.31
CA SER A 37 7.92 -0.24 -9.02
C SER A 37 7.66 0.10 -7.55
N PRO A 38 6.65 0.93 -7.23
CA PRO A 38 6.32 1.30 -5.87
C PRO A 38 5.70 0.12 -5.11
N ALA A 39 6.16 -0.09 -3.88
CA ALA A 39 5.56 -0.98 -2.91
C ALA A 39 4.44 -0.25 -2.13
N ALA A 40 3.55 -1.02 -1.49
CA ALA A 40 2.45 -0.48 -0.69
C ALA A 40 2.91 0.43 0.46
N HIS A 41 4.14 0.26 0.96
CA HIS A 41 4.70 1.08 2.05
C HIS A 41 5.44 2.34 1.57
N ASP A 42 5.61 2.54 0.26
CA ASP A 42 6.26 3.76 -0.25
C ASP A 42 5.38 4.99 -0.03
N ARG A 43 6.02 6.12 0.20
CA ARG A 43 5.35 7.37 0.58
C ARG A 43 5.90 8.56 -0.17
N TRP A 44 5.00 9.48 -0.51
CA TRP A 44 5.28 10.83 -0.98
C TRP A 44 4.65 11.83 -0.02
N THR A 45 5.19 13.05 -0.02
CA THR A 45 4.77 14.12 0.88
C THR A 45 4.10 15.22 0.09
N CYS A 46 2.92 15.63 0.55
CA CYS A 46 2.13 16.72 -0.04
C CYS A 46 2.65 18.04 0.52
N ASP A 47 2.35 19.15 -0.17
CA ASP A 47 2.51 20.50 0.38
C ASP A 47 1.74 20.72 1.70
N CYS A 48 0.61 20.01 1.92
CA CYS A 48 -0.12 20.03 3.19
C CYS A 48 0.53 19.16 4.30
N ARG A 49 1.72 18.61 4.04
CA ARG A 49 2.55 17.74 4.89
C ARG A 49 1.94 16.37 5.19
N HIS A 50 0.90 15.97 4.47
CA HIS A 50 0.40 14.61 4.53
C HIS A 50 1.32 13.67 3.74
N SER A 51 1.62 12.50 4.31
CA SER A 51 2.44 11.48 3.69
C SER A 51 1.58 10.26 3.35
N TRP A 52 1.56 9.87 2.08
CA TRP A 52 0.73 8.77 1.57
C TRP A 52 1.36 8.14 0.32
N ASN A 53 0.87 6.97 -0.07
CA ASN A 53 1.25 6.41 -1.36
C ASN A 53 0.40 7.09 -2.46
N THR A 54 1.06 7.79 -3.38
CA THR A 54 0.34 8.54 -4.43
C THR A 54 -0.51 7.64 -5.32
N PHE A 55 -0.16 6.36 -5.44
CA PHE A 55 -0.87 5.41 -6.29
C PHE A 55 -2.15 4.86 -5.65
N ASP A 56 -2.32 4.96 -4.32
CA ASP A 56 -3.56 4.54 -3.63
C ASP A 56 -4.77 5.39 -4.06
N THR A 57 -4.52 6.62 -4.50
CA THR A 57 -5.56 7.63 -4.80
C THR A 57 -5.42 8.22 -6.19
N GLY A 58 -4.58 7.64 -7.06
CA GLY A 58 -4.32 8.19 -8.40
C GLY A 58 -3.72 9.61 -8.38
N GLY A 59 -2.95 9.94 -7.34
CA GLY A 59 -2.29 11.23 -7.17
C GLY A 59 -3.09 12.27 -6.39
N VAL A 60 -4.28 11.95 -5.87
CA VAL A 60 -5.07 12.89 -5.04
C VAL A 60 -4.66 12.79 -3.58
N CYS A 61 -4.24 13.90 -2.96
CA CYS A 61 -3.96 13.90 -1.53
C CYS A 61 -5.26 13.68 -0.72
N PRO A 62 -5.36 12.64 0.12
CA PRO A 62 -6.60 12.35 0.87
C PRO A 62 -6.92 13.39 1.95
N LYS A 63 -5.95 14.23 2.34
CA LYS A 63 -6.13 15.27 3.37
C LYS A 63 -6.63 16.61 2.82
N CYS A 64 -6.05 17.08 1.71
CA CYS A 64 -6.36 18.41 1.15
C CYS A 64 -6.98 18.36 -0.24
N LEU A 65 -7.18 17.17 -0.80
CA LEU A 65 -7.77 16.92 -2.12
C LEU A 65 -6.99 17.52 -3.30
N LEU A 66 -5.75 17.96 -3.07
CA LEU A 66 -4.87 18.40 -4.13
C LEU A 66 -4.51 17.23 -5.04
N GLN A 67 -4.79 17.36 -6.33
CA GLN A 67 -4.38 16.40 -7.35
C GLN A 67 -2.96 16.72 -7.83
N TRP A 68 -2.06 15.76 -7.65
CA TRP A 68 -0.71 15.80 -8.18
C TRP A 68 -0.70 15.30 -9.63
N MET A 69 -0.23 16.15 -10.55
CA MET A 69 -0.05 15.83 -11.97
C MET A 69 1.29 15.12 -12.24
N HIS A 70 2.26 15.30 -11.36
CA HIS A 70 3.60 14.74 -11.49
C HIS A 70 3.99 14.02 -10.20
N THR A 71 4.71 12.91 -10.35
CA THR A 71 5.22 12.09 -9.25
C THR A 71 6.72 11.91 -9.42
N GLN A 72 7.46 12.14 -8.33
CA GLN A 72 8.90 11.90 -8.27
C GLN A 72 9.18 10.42 -8.02
N CYS A 73 10.15 9.85 -8.73
CA CYS A 73 10.62 8.51 -8.42
C CYS A 73 11.60 8.52 -7.22
N PRO A 74 11.36 7.77 -6.14
CA PRO A 74 12.30 7.69 -5.01
C PRO A 74 13.65 7.06 -5.38
N ASN A 75 13.68 6.20 -6.40
CA ASN A 75 14.88 5.48 -6.82
C ASN A 75 15.80 6.29 -7.75
N CYS A 76 15.26 6.96 -8.78
CA CYS A 76 16.06 7.74 -9.74
C CYS A 76 15.87 9.26 -9.63
N LEU A 77 15.02 9.72 -8.70
CA LEU A 77 14.74 11.14 -8.39
C LEU A 77 14.15 11.96 -9.54
N GLN A 78 13.88 11.34 -10.70
CA GLN A 78 13.23 12.01 -11.82
C GLN A 78 11.74 12.21 -11.57
N TRP A 79 11.25 13.38 -11.98
CA TRP A 79 9.82 13.69 -12.03
C TRP A 79 9.24 13.24 -13.36
N SER A 80 8.06 12.64 -13.32
CA SER A 80 7.29 12.29 -14.52
C SER A 80 5.81 12.56 -14.28
N ALA A 81 5.04 12.71 -15.36
CA ALA A 81 3.59 12.78 -15.28
C ALA A 81 3.05 11.54 -14.54
N HIS A 82 2.11 11.71 -13.62
CA HIS A 82 1.55 10.59 -12.85
C HIS A 82 0.95 9.53 -13.76
N SER A 83 0.31 9.94 -14.87
CA SER A 83 -0.22 9.04 -15.91
C SER A 83 0.85 8.18 -16.59
N ALA A 84 2.10 8.66 -16.71
CA ALA A 84 3.19 7.93 -17.36
C ALA A 84 3.70 6.74 -16.52
N TRP A 85 3.28 6.62 -15.26
CA TRP A 85 3.59 5.47 -14.41
C TRP A 85 2.71 4.26 -14.71
N TYR A 86 1.61 4.45 -15.43
CA TYR A 86 0.70 3.40 -15.86
C TYR A 86 1.01 3.04 -17.32
N PRO A 87 1.73 1.94 -17.59
CA PRO A 87 1.97 1.48 -18.95
C PRO A 87 0.62 1.20 -19.62
N GLN A 88 0.46 1.73 -20.84
CA GLN A 88 -0.66 1.36 -21.70
C GLN A 88 -0.38 -0.05 -22.23
N ASP A 89 -1.28 -0.98 -21.92
CA ASP A 89 -1.31 -2.34 -22.47
C ASP A 89 -1.92 -2.32 -23.88
#